data_AF-A0AAW1ID92-F1
#
_entry.id   AF-A0AAW1ID92-F1
#
_cell.length_a   1.000
_cell.length_b   1.000
_cell.length_c   1.000
_cell.angle_alpha   90.00
_cell.angle_beta   90.00
_cell.angle_gamma   90.00
#
_symmetry.space_group_name_H-M   'P 1'
#
loop_
_entity.id
_entity.type
_entity.pdbx_description
1 polymer ?
#
loop_
_entity_poly.entity_id
_entity_poly.type
_entity_poly.pdbx_seq_one_letter_code
_entity_poly.pdbx_strand_id
1 'polypeptide(L)'
;MRILQTNLGRGRAAHNLAFATAKQSNIDILIISEPNKNIVRGCEWIKDRQSNVAILFTNKKVEVRKVEHGEGYVYLRINCGAIYCCYISPNISMREYEDKVDEIMGSVRRRKEECIILGDINSKSIQWGSPITDKRGKYWTEWMSTLNLVVHNTGMEPTFVRGLSQSYIDVTCSTQKLAKTISEWKVLEKETLTEHAYIYFEIKGTKTPKNPAGKERTLNDWGTFCTRI
;
A
#
# COMPACT_ATOMS: atom_id res chain seq x y z
N MET A 1 6.97 -2.88 12.47
CA MET A 1 5.79 -2.12 12.00
C MET A 1 4.91 -3.05 11.20
N ARG A 2 3.63 -3.19 11.53
CA ARG A 2 2.65 -4.08 10.91
C ARG A 2 1.85 -3.32 9.85
N ILE A 3 1.83 -3.84 8.63
CA ILE A 3 1.16 -3.24 7.48
C ILE A 3 0.01 -4.14 7.06
N LEU A 4 -1.14 -3.53 6.78
CA LEU A 4 -2.27 -4.20 6.14
C LEU A 4 -2.60 -3.46 4.84
N GLN A 5 -2.52 -4.15 3.70
CA GLN A 5 -2.94 -3.66 2.39
C GLN A 5 -4.21 -4.38 1.96
N THR A 6 -5.13 -3.67 1.31
CA THR A 6 -6.27 -4.27 0.61
C THR A 6 -6.90 -3.31 -0.40
N ASN A 7 -7.70 -3.84 -1.33
CA ASN A 7 -8.64 -3.06 -2.14
C ASN A 7 -10.07 -3.27 -1.60
N LEU A 8 -10.82 -2.19 -1.37
CA LEU A 8 -12.15 -2.28 -0.75
C LEU A 8 -13.33 -2.19 -1.73
N GLY A 9 -13.07 -2.05 -3.04
CA GLY A 9 -14.14 -1.93 -4.05
C GLY A 9 -15.15 -0.81 -3.76
N ARG A 10 -14.74 0.24 -3.02
CA ARG A 10 -15.59 1.36 -2.56
C ARG A 10 -16.69 1.01 -1.54
N GLY A 11 -16.81 -0.25 -1.12
CA GLY A 11 -17.86 -0.72 -0.23
C GLY A 11 -17.75 -0.14 1.19
N ARG A 12 -18.87 0.35 1.75
CA ARG A 12 -18.90 0.86 3.14
C ARG A 12 -18.68 -0.26 4.17
N ALA A 13 -19.29 -1.43 3.95
CA ALA A 13 -19.18 -2.58 4.85
C ALA A 13 -17.74 -3.13 4.87
N ALA A 14 -17.15 -3.35 3.70
CA ALA A 14 -15.74 -3.72 3.54
C ALA A 14 -14.80 -2.74 4.26
N HIS A 15 -15.03 -1.43 4.09
CA HIS A 15 -14.23 -0.41 4.76
C HIS A 15 -14.31 -0.48 6.28
N ASN A 16 -15.52 -0.61 6.84
CA ASN A 16 -15.70 -0.75 8.27
C ASN A 16 -15.03 -2.03 8.80
N LEU A 17 -15.14 -3.14 8.06
CA LEU A 17 -14.54 -4.41 8.43
C LEU A 17 -13.01 -4.35 8.40
N ALA A 18 -12.43 -3.72 7.39
CA ALA A 18 -10.97 -3.53 7.29
C ALA A 18 -10.45 -2.68 8.45
N PHE A 19 -11.16 -1.61 8.82
CA PHE A 19 -10.80 -0.79 9.97
C PHE A 19 -10.90 -1.55 11.31
N ALA A 20 -11.98 -2.32 11.52
CA ALA A 20 -12.12 -3.18 12.69
C ALA A 20 -11.01 -4.24 12.75
N THR A 21 -10.70 -4.87 11.63
CA THR A 21 -9.62 -5.86 11.49
C THR A 21 -8.26 -5.24 11.80
N ALA A 22 -8.01 -4.03 11.33
CA ALA A 22 -6.77 -3.30 11.58
C ALA A 22 -6.58 -3.02 13.09
N LYS A 23 -7.65 -2.59 13.77
CA LYS A 23 -7.63 -2.41 15.24
C LYS A 23 -7.40 -3.72 15.98
N GLN A 24 -8.17 -4.77 15.66
CA GLN A 24 -8.08 -6.06 16.34
C GLN A 24 -6.71 -6.72 16.16
N SER A 25 -6.10 -6.56 14.99
CA SER A 25 -4.80 -7.18 14.67
C SER A 25 -3.60 -6.28 15.05
N ASN A 26 -3.85 -5.14 15.72
CA ASN A 26 -2.83 -4.14 16.07
C ASN A 26 -1.97 -3.74 14.87
N ILE A 27 -2.60 -3.49 13.72
CA ILE A 27 -1.94 -2.95 12.54
C ILE A 27 -1.43 -1.54 12.86
N ASP A 28 -0.28 -1.16 12.31
CA ASP A 28 0.29 0.18 12.49
C ASP A 28 -0.12 1.13 11.35
N ILE A 29 -0.15 0.59 10.12
CA ILE A 29 -0.55 1.32 8.91
C ILE A 29 -1.54 0.45 8.10
N LEU A 30 -2.73 0.99 7.88
CA LEU A 30 -3.73 0.45 6.97
C LEU A 30 -3.66 1.19 5.64
N ILE A 31 -3.41 0.47 4.56
CA ILE A 31 -3.29 1.00 3.19
C ILE A 31 -4.41 0.42 2.34
N ILE A 32 -5.16 1.29 1.70
CA ILE A 32 -6.41 0.95 1.03
C ILE A 32 -6.36 1.44 -0.40
N SER A 33 -6.53 0.51 -1.34
CA SER A 33 -7.00 0.80 -2.69
C SER A 33 -8.53 0.88 -2.70
N GLU A 34 -9.05 1.75 -3.55
CA GLU A 34 -10.49 1.99 -3.71
C GLU A 34 -11.27 2.19 -2.40
N PRO A 35 -10.88 3.17 -1.57
CA PRO A 35 -11.61 3.46 -0.36
C PRO A 35 -13.02 3.95 -0.66
N ASN A 36 -13.95 3.74 0.28
CA ASN A 36 -15.21 4.45 0.28
C ASN A 36 -14.96 5.96 0.40
N LYS A 37 -15.27 6.71 -0.67
CA LYS A 37 -14.91 8.13 -0.78
C LYS A 37 -15.51 9.01 0.31
N ASN A 38 -16.67 8.64 0.87
CA ASN A 38 -17.32 9.41 1.92
C ASN A 38 -16.64 9.25 3.28
N ILE A 39 -16.20 8.03 3.62
CA ILE A 39 -15.48 7.77 4.88
C ILE A 39 -14.14 8.50 4.89
N VAL A 40 -13.42 8.47 3.77
CA VAL A 40 -12.08 9.09 3.67
C VAL A 40 -12.13 10.59 3.36
N ARG A 41 -13.27 11.27 3.59
CA ARG A 41 -13.33 12.75 3.56
C ARG A 41 -12.70 13.38 4.79
N GLY A 42 -12.66 12.67 5.91
CA GLY A 42 -12.08 13.16 7.17
C GLY A 42 -10.56 13.40 7.08
N CYS A 43 -10.04 14.28 7.93
CA CYS A 43 -8.62 14.67 7.98
C CYS A 43 -7.66 13.59 8.47
N GLU A 44 -8.17 12.48 9.02
CA GLU A 44 -7.35 11.36 9.52
C GLU A 44 -6.69 10.55 8.39
N TRP A 45 -7.19 10.69 7.16
CA TRP A 45 -6.76 9.91 6.01
C TRP A 45 -5.79 10.68 5.12
N ILE A 46 -4.66 10.06 4.81
CA ILE A 46 -3.80 10.51 3.72
C ILE A 46 -4.29 9.84 2.43
N LYS A 47 -4.43 10.59 1.35
CA LYS A 47 -5.01 10.08 0.10
C LYS A 47 -4.22 10.50 -1.11
N ASP A 48 -4.38 9.80 -2.23
CA ASP A 48 -3.94 10.34 -3.51
C ASP A 48 -4.89 11.45 -3.99
N ARG A 49 -4.55 12.13 -5.10
CA ARG A 49 -5.35 13.23 -5.63
C ARG A 49 -6.76 12.83 -6.04
N GLN A 50 -6.99 11.56 -6.38
CA GLN A 50 -8.28 11.06 -6.88
C GLN A 50 -9.09 10.31 -5.81
N SER A 51 -8.55 10.17 -4.59
CA SER A 51 -9.10 9.32 -3.52
C SER A 51 -9.30 7.86 -3.97
N ASN A 52 -8.38 7.35 -4.78
CA ASN A 52 -8.24 5.94 -5.17
C ASN A 52 -7.32 5.17 -4.22
N VAL A 53 -6.43 5.86 -3.51
CA VAL A 53 -5.61 5.32 -2.43
C VAL A 53 -5.90 6.10 -1.17
N ALA A 54 -6.05 5.41 -0.04
CA ALA A 54 -6.14 6.03 1.28
C ALA A 54 -5.30 5.26 2.30
N ILE A 55 -4.71 6.00 3.23
CA ILE A 55 -3.80 5.48 4.25
C ILE A 55 -4.23 6.01 5.60
N LEU A 56 -4.29 5.10 6.57
CA LEU A 56 -4.57 5.42 7.97
C LEU A 56 -3.45 4.89 8.86
N PHE A 57 -2.89 5.80 9.67
CA PHE A 57 -1.97 5.46 10.74
C PHE A 57 -2.78 5.20 12.02
N THR A 58 -2.95 3.92 12.32
CA THR A 58 -3.58 3.44 13.57
C THR A 58 -2.62 3.53 14.74
N ASN A 59 -1.31 3.42 14.51
CA ASN A 59 -0.28 3.71 15.51
C ASN A 59 0.32 5.11 15.31
N LYS A 60 -0.04 6.04 16.20
CA LYS A 60 0.42 7.44 16.15
C LYS A 60 1.91 7.63 16.48
N LYS A 61 2.63 6.58 16.87
CA LYS A 61 4.10 6.62 17.06
C LYS A 61 4.87 6.49 15.75
N VAL A 62 4.20 6.16 14.65
CA VAL A 62 4.82 6.15 13.32
C VAL A 62 4.98 7.59 12.85
N GLU A 63 6.23 8.04 12.79
CA GLU A 63 6.58 9.38 12.33
C GLU A 63 6.63 9.44 10.79
N VAL A 64 5.81 10.31 10.21
CA VAL A 64 5.78 10.59 8.78
C VAL A 64 6.55 11.89 8.53
N ARG A 65 7.67 11.79 7.80
CA ARG A 65 8.55 12.93 7.49
C ARG A 65 8.11 13.71 6.27
N LYS A 66 7.50 13.03 5.30
CA LYS A 66 7.04 13.64 4.05
C LYS A 66 5.88 12.84 3.47
N VAL A 67 4.97 13.55 2.84
CA VAL A 67 3.86 13.00 2.06
C VAL A 67 3.86 13.69 0.71
N GLU A 68 3.67 12.92 -0.37
CA GLU A 68 3.37 13.47 -1.69
C GLU A 68 2.19 12.73 -2.29
N HIS A 69 1.30 13.51 -2.90
CA HIS A 69 0.03 13.06 -3.43
C HIS A 69 0.13 13.00 -4.96
N GLY A 70 0.19 11.79 -5.51
CA GLY A 70 0.17 11.54 -6.96
C GLY A 70 -1.24 11.22 -7.46
N GLU A 71 -1.35 10.81 -8.72
CA GLU A 71 -2.61 10.36 -9.32
C GLU A 71 -2.67 8.83 -9.37
N GLY A 72 -3.38 8.22 -8.42
CA GLY A 72 -3.36 6.77 -8.22
C GLY A 72 -2.17 6.29 -7.39
N TYR A 73 -1.43 7.18 -6.73
CA TYR A 73 -0.51 6.77 -5.68
C TYR A 73 -0.29 7.83 -4.60
N VAL A 74 0.15 7.38 -3.42
CA VAL A 74 0.69 8.23 -2.36
C VAL A 74 2.11 7.80 -2.07
N TYR A 75 3.03 8.76 -2.02
CA TYR A 75 4.37 8.55 -1.50
C TYR A 75 4.43 9.01 -0.03
N LEU A 76 4.93 8.14 0.83
CA LEU A 76 5.20 8.42 2.23
C LEU A 76 6.69 8.25 2.52
N ARG A 77 7.31 9.22 3.18
CA ARG A 77 8.63 9.04 3.79
C ARG A 77 8.47 8.81 5.29
N ILE A 78 8.91 7.65 5.76
CA ILE A 78 8.99 7.30 7.18
C ILE A 78 10.46 7.06 7.59
N ASN A 79 10.69 6.82 8.88
CA ASN A 79 12.05 6.67 9.41
C ASN A 79 12.88 5.55 8.76
N CYS A 80 12.26 4.42 8.40
CA CYS A 80 12.97 3.27 7.83
C CYS A 80 13.09 3.31 6.29
N GLY A 81 12.38 4.18 5.60
CA GLY A 81 12.32 4.19 4.14
C GLY A 81 11.10 4.92 3.60
N ALA A 82 10.89 4.83 2.30
CA ALA A 82 9.68 5.32 1.66
C ALA A 82 8.66 4.18 1.42
N ILE A 83 7.39 4.54 1.32
CA ILE A 83 6.31 3.64 0.90
C ILE A 83 5.55 4.33 -0.23
N TYR A 84 5.48 3.67 -1.39
CA TYR A 84 4.60 4.01 -2.49
C TYR A 84 3.36 3.13 -2.39
N CYS A 85 2.21 3.76 -2.11
CA CYS A 85 0.92 3.09 -2.02
C CYS A 85 0.17 3.37 -3.31
N CYS A 86 -0.08 2.35 -4.12
CA CYS A 86 -0.49 2.49 -5.51
C CYS A 86 -1.88 1.89 -5.78
N TYR A 87 -2.61 2.50 -6.70
CA TYR A 87 -3.77 1.91 -7.35
C TYR A 87 -3.73 2.28 -8.83
N ILE A 88 -3.79 1.28 -9.69
CA ILE A 88 -3.93 1.49 -11.13
C ILE A 88 -5.16 0.73 -11.62
N SER A 89 -6.12 1.47 -12.15
CA SER A 89 -7.40 0.91 -12.59
C SER A 89 -7.22 -0.18 -13.65
N PRO A 90 -8.08 -1.22 -13.68
CA PRO A 90 -8.10 -2.18 -14.78
C PRO A 90 -8.72 -1.60 -16.05
N ASN A 91 -9.51 -0.52 -15.93
CA ASN A 91 -10.33 0.04 -17.01
C ASN A 91 -9.64 1.18 -17.78
N ILE A 92 -8.30 1.14 -17.87
CA ILE A 92 -7.50 2.11 -18.63
C ILE A 92 -6.79 1.40 -19.78
N SER A 93 -6.46 2.17 -20.82
CA SER A 93 -5.67 1.68 -21.94
C SER A 93 -4.25 1.27 -21.50
N MET A 94 -3.59 0.46 -22.31
CA MET A 94 -2.17 0.12 -22.06
C MET A 94 -1.27 1.36 -22.03
N ARG A 95 -1.54 2.37 -22.86
CA ARG A 95 -0.77 3.62 -22.88
C ARG A 95 -0.89 4.37 -21.55
N GLU A 96 -2.12 4.55 -21.07
CA GLU A 96 -2.36 5.19 -19.76
C GLU A 96 -1.77 4.37 -18.60
N TYR A 97 -1.75 3.04 -18.74
CA TYR A 97 -1.04 2.18 -17.79
C TYR A 97 0.45 2.47 -17.77
N GLU A 98 1.11 2.43 -18.94
CA GLU A 98 2.54 2.73 -19.09
C GLU A 98 2.89 4.11 -18.53
N ASP A 99 2.11 5.14 -18.85
CA ASP A 99 2.28 6.51 -18.32
C ASP A 99 2.26 6.53 -16.78
N LYS A 100 1.33 5.79 -16.15
CA LYS A 100 1.25 5.68 -14.69
C LYS A 100 2.43 4.91 -14.08
N VAL A 101 2.86 3.83 -14.71
CA VAL A 101 4.04 3.07 -14.25
C VAL A 101 5.30 3.93 -14.36
N ASP A 102 5.47 4.66 -15.47
CA ASP A 102 6.61 5.57 -15.69
C ASP A 102 6.64 6.71 -14.68
N GLU A 103 5.49 7.25 -14.30
CA GLU A 103 5.39 8.26 -13.23
C GLU A 103 5.90 7.70 -11.89
N ILE A 104 5.35 6.56 -11.46
CA ILE A 104 5.66 5.92 -10.17
C ILE A 104 7.12 5.45 -10.14
N MET A 105 7.52 4.61 -11.10
CA MET A 105 8.84 4.00 -11.17
C MET A 105 9.93 5.02 -11.53
N GLY A 106 9.59 6.02 -12.34
CA GLY A 106 10.45 7.18 -12.57
C GLY A 106 10.71 7.97 -11.29
N SER A 107 9.69 8.18 -10.44
CA SER A 107 9.86 8.80 -9.12
C SER A 107 10.77 7.96 -8.22
N VAL A 108 10.56 6.64 -8.17
CA VAL A 108 11.43 5.71 -7.42
C VAL A 108 12.88 5.85 -7.87
N ARG A 109 13.12 5.81 -9.18
CA ARG A 109 14.46 5.95 -9.78
C ARG A 109 15.13 7.28 -9.42
N ARG A 110 14.39 8.39 -9.50
CA ARG A 110 14.93 9.74 -9.25
C ARG A 110 15.32 9.94 -7.79
N ARG A 111 14.54 9.40 -6.85
CA ARG A 111 14.80 9.58 -5.41
C ARG A 111 15.99 8.79 -4.90
N LYS A 112 16.28 7.62 -5.49
CA LYS A 112 17.38 6.74 -5.04
C LYS A 112 17.31 6.43 -3.55
N GLU A 113 16.10 6.33 -3.03
CA GLU A 113 15.81 6.00 -1.64
C GLU A 113 15.40 4.54 -1.51
N GLU A 114 15.70 3.95 -0.36
CA GLU A 114 15.10 2.67 0.01
C GLU A 114 13.58 2.82 0.11
N CYS A 115 12.84 1.97 -0.60
CA CYS A 115 11.39 2.03 -0.61
C CYS A 115 10.69 0.67 -0.69
N ILE A 116 9.43 0.67 -0.28
CA ILE A 116 8.44 -0.38 -0.55
C ILE A 116 7.46 0.21 -1.55
N ILE A 117 7.06 -0.56 -2.55
CA ILE A 117 6.01 -0.25 -3.51
C ILE A 117 4.95 -1.33 -3.36
N LEU A 118 3.72 -0.91 -3.12
CA LEU A 118 2.66 -1.84 -2.80
C LEU A 118 1.32 -1.30 -3.29
N GLY A 119 0.41 -2.20 -3.65
CA GLY A 119 -0.95 -1.82 -4.04
C GLY A 119 -1.58 -2.74 -5.08
N ASP A 120 -2.77 -2.35 -5.52
CA ASP A 120 -3.49 -3.01 -6.60
C ASP A 120 -3.09 -2.38 -7.93
N ILE A 121 -2.27 -3.08 -8.70
CA ILE A 121 -1.73 -2.58 -9.97
C ILE A 121 -2.47 -3.16 -11.17
N ASN A 122 -3.44 -4.05 -10.96
CA ASN A 122 -4.20 -4.73 -12.01
C ASN A 122 -3.30 -5.31 -13.11
N SER A 123 -2.26 -6.04 -12.72
CA SER A 123 -1.34 -6.68 -13.67
C SER A 123 -0.93 -8.08 -13.22
N LYS A 124 -0.64 -8.95 -14.18
CA LYS A 124 -0.37 -10.37 -13.94
C LYS A 124 1.07 -10.72 -14.31
N SER A 125 1.79 -11.34 -13.39
CA SER A 125 3.12 -11.91 -13.66
C SER A 125 3.38 -13.14 -12.80
N ILE A 126 4.08 -14.10 -13.39
CA ILE A 126 4.62 -15.27 -12.67
C ILE A 126 5.50 -14.86 -11.49
N GLN A 127 6.13 -13.68 -11.53
CA GLN A 127 7.00 -13.20 -10.46
C GLN A 127 6.27 -12.94 -9.13
N TRP A 128 4.95 -12.71 -9.16
CA TRP A 128 4.12 -12.55 -7.96
C TRP A 128 2.99 -13.58 -7.87
N GLY A 129 3.13 -14.70 -8.57
CA GLY A 129 2.27 -15.88 -8.42
C GLY A 129 1.14 -16.04 -9.43
N SER A 130 0.97 -15.12 -10.37
CA SER A 130 -0.01 -15.33 -11.44
C SER A 130 0.42 -16.50 -12.34
N PRO A 131 -0.50 -17.35 -12.82
CA PRO A 131 -0.17 -18.45 -13.75
C PRO A 131 0.30 -17.96 -15.13
N ILE A 132 0.03 -16.69 -15.44
CA ILE A 132 0.43 -16.03 -16.70
C ILE A 132 1.08 -14.68 -16.42
N THR A 133 1.91 -14.23 -17.37
CA THR A 133 2.38 -12.85 -17.45
C THR A 133 1.65 -12.13 -18.58
N ASP A 134 0.90 -11.07 -18.25
CA ASP A 134 0.24 -10.22 -19.25
C ASP A 134 1.13 -9.05 -19.67
N LYS A 135 0.64 -8.21 -20.61
CA LYS A 135 1.41 -7.06 -21.11
C LYS A 135 1.71 -6.05 -20.00
N ARG A 136 0.76 -5.82 -19.08
CA ARG A 136 0.90 -4.89 -17.95
C ARG A 136 1.97 -5.40 -16.98
N GLY A 137 1.96 -6.70 -16.70
CA GLY A 137 2.90 -7.37 -15.84
C GLY A 137 4.30 -7.38 -16.44
N LYS A 138 4.42 -7.64 -17.75
CA LYS A 138 5.71 -7.54 -18.46
C LYS A 138 6.33 -6.16 -18.29
N TYR A 139 5.57 -5.10 -18.59
CA TYR A 139 6.06 -3.72 -18.48
C TYR A 139 6.48 -3.36 -17.05
N TRP A 140 5.66 -3.75 -16.06
CA TRP A 140 5.99 -3.54 -14.65
C TRP A 140 7.27 -4.29 -14.25
N THR A 141 7.43 -5.54 -14.69
CA THR A 141 8.62 -6.34 -14.37
C THR A 141 9.90 -5.80 -15.00
N GLU A 142 9.85 -5.19 -16.18
CA GLU A 142 11.02 -4.55 -16.81
C GLU A 142 11.54 -3.37 -15.96
N TRP A 143 10.62 -2.57 -15.42
CA TRP A 143 10.96 -1.53 -14.44
C TRP A 143 11.53 -2.11 -13.15
N MET A 144 10.93 -3.17 -12.62
CA MET A 144 11.42 -3.83 -11.41
C MET A 144 12.84 -4.37 -11.59
N SER A 145 13.15 -4.99 -12.73
CA SER A 145 14.49 -5.45 -13.07
C SER A 145 15.49 -4.29 -13.15
N THR A 146 15.10 -3.19 -13.81
CA THR A 146 15.95 -1.98 -13.91
C THR A 146 16.28 -1.38 -12.54
N LEU A 147 15.34 -1.44 -11.61
CA LEU A 147 15.46 -0.89 -10.26
C LEU A 147 15.96 -1.92 -9.22
N ASN A 148 16.24 -3.15 -9.65
CA ASN A 148 16.63 -4.26 -8.79
C ASN A 148 15.69 -4.47 -7.59
N LEU A 149 14.39 -4.41 -7.86
CA LEU A 149 13.35 -4.60 -6.83
C LEU A 149 13.13 -6.08 -6.53
N VAL A 150 12.81 -6.37 -5.27
CA VAL A 150 12.52 -7.70 -4.75
C VAL A 150 11.01 -7.82 -4.55
N VAL A 151 10.38 -8.83 -5.16
CA VAL A 151 8.96 -9.18 -4.93
C VAL A 151 8.82 -9.92 -3.60
N HIS A 152 7.79 -9.59 -2.83
CA HIS A 152 7.46 -10.26 -1.56
C HIS A 152 6.26 -11.20 -1.64
N ASN A 153 5.46 -11.08 -2.70
CA ASN A 153 4.38 -12.01 -2.96
C ASN A 153 4.91 -13.45 -3.04
N THR A 154 4.32 -14.36 -2.27
CA THR A 154 4.69 -15.78 -2.29
C THR A 154 4.02 -16.55 -3.43
N GLY A 155 2.94 -16.01 -3.99
CA GLY A 155 2.16 -16.63 -5.05
C GLY A 155 1.36 -17.87 -4.63
N MET A 156 1.34 -18.20 -3.33
CA MET A 156 0.61 -19.38 -2.82
C MET A 156 -0.90 -19.16 -2.84
N GLU A 157 -1.35 -17.94 -2.50
CA GLU A 157 -2.77 -17.61 -2.37
C GLU A 157 -3.15 -16.45 -3.31
N PRO A 158 -4.33 -16.49 -3.96
CA PRO A 158 -4.79 -15.41 -4.81
C PRO A 158 -5.13 -14.15 -4.00
N THR A 159 -4.91 -12.99 -4.58
CA THR A 159 -5.23 -11.69 -3.94
C THR A 159 -6.61 -11.18 -4.32
N PHE A 160 -7.20 -11.73 -5.37
CA PHE A 160 -8.54 -11.43 -5.84
C PHE A 160 -9.28 -12.72 -6.21
N VAL A 161 -10.48 -12.92 -5.67
CA VAL A 161 -11.33 -14.08 -5.88
C VAL A 161 -12.77 -13.63 -6.15
N ARG A 162 -13.31 -14.01 -7.30
CA ARG A 162 -14.70 -13.76 -7.69
C ARG A 162 -15.34 -15.05 -8.21
N GLY A 163 -16.07 -15.73 -7.33
CA GLY A 163 -16.59 -17.07 -7.63
C GLY A 163 -15.43 -18.03 -7.93
N LEU A 164 -15.41 -18.64 -9.11
CA LEU A 164 -14.34 -19.52 -9.57
C LEU A 164 -13.13 -18.77 -10.17
N SER A 165 -13.24 -17.46 -10.39
CA SER A 165 -12.15 -16.66 -10.96
C SER A 165 -11.18 -16.22 -9.88
N GLN A 166 -9.88 -16.45 -10.09
CA GLN A 166 -8.81 -16.09 -9.16
C GLN A 166 -7.71 -15.32 -9.89
N SER A 167 -7.14 -14.30 -9.25
CA SER A 167 -6.01 -13.56 -9.79
C SER A 167 -5.08 -12.97 -8.71
N TYR A 168 -3.89 -12.58 -9.15
CA TYR A 168 -2.78 -12.08 -8.34
C TYR A 168 -2.40 -10.70 -8.89
N ILE A 169 -3.14 -9.68 -8.48
CA ILE A 169 -3.07 -8.32 -9.04
C ILE A 169 -2.61 -7.27 -8.03
N ASP A 170 -2.58 -7.65 -6.75
CA ASP A 170 -2.02 -6.87 -5.66
C ASP A 170 -0.56 -7.27 -5.44
N VAL A 171 0.35 -6.30 -5.59
CA VAL A 171 1.80 -6.54 -5.51
C VAL A 171 2.39 -5.85 -4.31
N THR A 172 3.42 -6.46 -3.71
CA THR A 172 4.33 -5.84 -2.76
C THR A 172 5.76 -6.12 -3.23
N CYS A 173 6.53 -5.06 -3.49
CA CYS A 173 7.95 -5.17 -3.80
C CYS A 173 8.75 -4.09 -3.07
N SER A 174 10.06 -4.25 -2.96
CA SER A 174 10.92 -3.28 -2.29
C SER A 174 12.31 -3.22 -2.89
N THR A 175 13.05 -2.18 -2.55
CA THR A 175 14.50 -2.17 -2.75
C THR A 175 15.18 -3.27 -1.92
N GLN A 176 16.36 -3.73 -2.36
CA GLN A 176 17.03 -4.90 -1.77
C GLN A 176 17.35 -4.75 -0.28
N LYS A 177 17.70 -3.54 0.17
CA LYS A 177 18.05 -3.32 1.59
C LYS A 177 16.83 -3.43 2.48
N LEU A 178 15.69 -2.86 2.06
CA LEU A 178 14.43 -3.01 2.79
C LEU A 178 13.87 -4.43 2.72
N ALA A 179 14.15 -5.17 1.65
CA ALA A 179 13.70 -6.56 1.53
C ALA A 179 14.15 -7.41 2.73
N LYS A 180 15.36 -7.17 3.25
CA LYS A 180 15.92 -7.87 4.43
C LYS A 180 15.18 -7.57 5.74
N THR A 181 14.37 -6.51 5.76
CA THR A 181 13.59 -6.11 6.94
C THR A 181 12.13 -6.55 6.84
N ILE A 182 11.66 -6.92 5.66
CA ILE A 182 10.29 -7.37 5.45
C ILE A 182 10.19 -8.84 5.86
N SER A 183 9.12 -9.17 6.59
CA SER A 183 8.83 -10.52 7.05
C SER A 183 7.34 -10.77 7.18
N GLU A 184 6.96 -12.03 7.37
CA GLU A 184 5.56 -12.42 7.59
C GLU A 184 4.62 -11.98 6.47
N TRP A 185 5.14 -11.86 5.23
CA TRP A 185 4.28 -11.54 4.10
C TRP A 185 3.32 -12.69 3.84
N LYS A 186 2.01 -12.41 3.84
CA LYS A 186 0.96 -13.39 3.56
C LYS A 186 -0.35 -12.72 3.15
N VAL A 187 -1.12 -13.45 2.37
CA VAL A 187 -2.56 -13.21 2.22
C VAL A 187 -3.25 -13.77 3.47
N LEU A 188 -4.12 -12.97 4.09
CA LEU A 188 -4.87 -13.40 5.27
C LEU A 188 -6.14 -14.11 4.84
N GLU A 189 -6.38 -15.29 5.40
CA GLU A 189 -7.65 -16.01 5.31
C GLU A 189 -8.69 -15.36 6.24
N LYS A 190 -9.21 -14.20 5.82
CA LYS A 190 -10.24 -13.44 6.53
C LYS A 190 -11.28 -12.94 5.54
N GLU A 191 -12.53 -12.88 5.99
CA GLU A 191 -13.59 -12.18 5.27
C GLU A 191 -13.23 -10.69 5.08
N THR A 192 -13.44 -10.18 3.86
CA THR A 192 -13.15 -8.79 3.50
C THR A 192 -14.38 -8.03 3.02
N LEU A 193 -15.48 -8.74 2.76
CA LEU A 193 -16.71 -8.25 2.11
C LEU A 193 -16.44 -7.61 0.74
N THR A 194 -15.40 -8.10 0.07
CA THR A 194 -15.01 -7.75 -1.30
C THR A 194 -14.38 -8.96 -1.97
N GLU A 195 -14.15 -8.87 -3.27
CA GLU A 195 -13.39 -9.87 -4.01
C GLU A 195 -11.88 -9.84 -3.70
N HIS A 196 -11.35 -8.78 -3.08
CA HIS A 196 -9.93 -8.71 -2.73
C HIS A 196 -9.65 -9.24 -1.33
N ALA A 197 -8.51 -9.90 -1.18
CA ALA A 197 -8.02 -10.37 0.10
C ALA A 197 -7.26 -9.29 0.87
N TYR A 198 -7.03 -9.54 2.16
CA TYR A 198 -6.12 -8.75 2.96
C TYR A 198 -4.69 -9.26 2.80
N ILE A 199 -3.74 -8.36 2.57
CA ILE A 199 -2.31 -8.66 2.52
C ILE A 199 -1.64 -8.06 3.75
N TYR A 200 -0.94 -8.90 4.49
CA TYR A 200 -0.24 -8.53 5.71
C TYR A 200 1.26 -8.74 5.54
N PHE A 201 2.05 -7.84 6.11
CA PHE A 201 3.48 -8.06 6.34
C PHE A 201 3.99 -7.16 7.46
N GLU A 202 5.21 -7.44 7.92
CA GLU A 202 5.91 -6.66 8.92
C GLU A 202 7.21 -6.08 8.38
N ILE A 203 7.54 -4.86 8.82
CA ILE A 203 8.86 -4.24 8.67
C ILE A 203 9.58 -4.32 10.02
N LYS A 204 10.63 -5.14 10.10
CA LYS A 204 11.49 -5.35 11.29
C LYS A 204 12.46 -4.18 11.49
N GLY A 205 12.97 -4.03 12.71
CA GLY A 205 14.01 -3.04 13.03
C GLY A 205 13.51 -1.60 13.15
N THR A 206 12.22 -1.34 12.97
CA THR A 206 11.58 -0.07 13.33
C THR A 206 11.47 0.02 14.85
N LYS A 207 12.57 0.36 15.54
CA LYS A 207 12.51 0.68 16.97
C LYS A 207 11.67 1.94 17.13
N THR A 208 10.38 1.80 17.43
CA THR A 208 9.65 2.88 18.10
C THR A 208 10.38 3.17 19.41
N PRO A 209 10.64 4.44 19.76
CA PRO A 209 11.21 4.75 21.06
C PRO A 209 10.39 4.06 22.15
N LYS A 210 11.06 3.26 23.00
CA LYS A 210 10.46 2.85 24.27
C LYS A 210 10.37 4.14 25.09
N ASN A 211 9.17 4.64 25.35
CA ASN A 211 9.02 5.69 26.34
C ASN A 211 9.41 5.06 27.70
N PRO A 212 10.42 5.58 28.42
CA PRO A 212 10.40 5.44 29.87
C PRO A 212 9.13 6.14 30.35
N ALA A 213 8.47 5.56 31.36
CA ALA A 213 7.19 6.00 31.87
C ALA A 213 7.11 7.53 32.03
N GLY A 214 5.99 8.14 31.59
CA GLY A 214 5.57 9.47 32.03
C GLY A 214 5.25 10.49 30.92
N LYS A 215 4.02 11.01 31.00
CA LYS A 215 3.40 12.17 30.33
C LYS A 215 2.77 11.93 28.95
N GLU A 216 1.46 11.73 28.98
CA GLU A 216 0.54 11.99 27.87
C GLU A 216 0.71 13.43 27.36
N ARG A 217 0.90 13.60 26.06
CA ARG A 217 0.69 14.87 25.37
C ARG A 217 -0.70 14.82 24.72
N THR A 218 -1.56 15.76 25.07
CA THR A 218 -2.95 15.84 24.61
C THR A 218 -3.10 16.55 23.26
N LEU A 219 -4.01 15.96 22.47
CA LEU A 219 -4.75 16.30 21.24
C LEU A 219 -4.71 17.64 20.47
N ASN A 220 -3.81 18.62 20.67
CA ASN A 220 -4.00 19.96 20.06
C ASN A 220 -3.04 20.44 18.94
N ASP A 221 -2.24 19.59 18.28
CA ASP A 221 -1.19 20.11 17.35
C ASP A 221 -1.28 19.67 15.88
N TRP A 222 -2.43 19.18 15.41
CA TRP A 222 -2.63 18.80 13.99
C TRP A 222 -3.26 19.89 13.12
N GLY A 223 -3.31 21.14 13.59
CA GLY A 223 -3.92 22.27 12.89
C GLY A 223 -3.12 22.85 11.72
N THR A 224 -1.87 22.45 11.48
CA THR A 224 -0.94 23.27 10.65
C THR A 224 -0.60 22.71 9.27
N PHE A 225 -1.22 21.60 8.82
CA PHE A 225 -1.00 21.08 7.46
C PHE A 225 -2.16 21.30 6.48
N CYS A 226 -3.21 22.04 6.86
CA CYS A 226 -4.39 22.28 6.01
C CYS A 226 -4.52 23.68 5.42
N THR A 227 -3.47 24.51 5.39
CA THR A 227 -3.51 25.79 4.65
C THR A 227 -2.32 25.95 3.74
N ARG A 228 -2.51 25.54 2.48
CA ARG A 228 -2.12 26.26 1.27
C ARG A 228 -2.69 25.51 0.07
N ILE A 229 -3.88 25.97 -0.33
CA ILE A 229 -4.38 25.88 -1.71
C ILE A 229 -3.47 26.75 -2.57
#